data_AF-A0AAU2AVF4-F1
#
_entry.id   AF-A0AAU2AVF4-F1
#
_cell.length_a   1.000
_cell.length_b   1.000
_cell.length_c   1.000
_cell.angle_alpha   90.00
_cell.angle_beta   90.00
_cell.angle_gamma   90.00
#
_symmetry.space_group_name_H-M   'P 1'
#
loop_
_entity.id
_entity.type
_entity.pdbx_description
1 polymer ?
#
loop_
_entity_poly.entity_id
_entity_poly.type
_entity_poly.pdbx_seq_one_letter_code
_entity_poly.pdbx_strand_id
1 'polypeptide(L)'
;MGAPCPARPWVCLLCPLALFAPRHLPNLLRLKAFFARQFRQMPREQFAAVFAPYARRLSADILPRFEKAAIAAAQGDVGDEDAELPLRAEESTS
;
A
#
# COMPACT_ATOMS: atom_id res chain seq x y z
N MET A 1 3.30 16.98 -14.96
CA MET A 1 3.70 15.61 -14.61
C MET A 1 3.93 15.59 -13.09
N GLY A 2 3.05 14.93 -12.33
CA GLY A 2 3.06 15.01 -10.86
C GLY A 2 4.27 14.30 -10.26
N ALA A 3 5.08 15.03 -9.50
CA ALA A 3 6.19 14.45 -8.76
C ALA A 3 5.67 13.44 -7.72
N PRO A 4 6.36 12.31 -7.48
CA PRO A 4 6.00 11.41 -6.41
C PRO A 4 6.06 12.18 -5.08
N CYS A 5 5.03 12.02 -4.25
CA CYS A 5 4.98 12.67 -2.95
C CYS A 5 6.22 12.24 -2.14
N PRO A 6 6.98 13.17 -1.53
CA PRO A 6 8.17 12.81 -0.74
C PRO A 6 7.81 12.09 0.57
N ALA A 7 6.52 11.99 0.90
CA ALA A 7 6.02 11.26 2.05
C ALA A 7 6.09 9.74 1.82
N ARG A 8 6.10 8.97 2.92
CA ARG A 8 5.97 7.51 2.87
C ARG A 8 4.79 7.12 1.96
N PRO A 9 4.91 6.11 1.10
CA PRO A 9 3.92 5.80 0.07
C PRO A 9 2.50 5.54 0.63
N TRP A 10 2.38 5.08 1.87
CA TRP A 10 1.08 4.89 2.54
C TRP A 10 0.44 6.17 3.09
N VAL A 11 1.19 7.26 3.31
CA VAL A 11 0.64 8.54 3.80
C VAL A 11 -0.35 9.12 2.80
N CYS A 12 -0.11 8.94 1.50
CA CYS A 12 -1.03 9.35 0.45
C CYS A 12 -2.41 8.69 0.56
N LEU A 13 -2.55 7.53 1.22
CA LEU A 13 -3.86 6.88 1.40
C LEU A 13 -4.82 7.71 2.26
N LEU A 14 -4.30 8.49 3.22
CA LEU A 14 -5.12 9.34 4.08
C LEU A 14 -5.33 10.74 3.51
N CYS A 15 -4.69 11.07 2.38
CA CYS A 15 -4.90 12.37 1.75
C CYS A 15 -6.28 12.39 1.06
N PRO A 16 -7.18 13.32 1.42
CA PRO A 16 -8.51 13.38 0.82
C PRO A 16 -8.50 13.76 -0.66
N LEU A 17 -7.39 14.32 -1.15
CA LEU A 17 -7.20 14.73 -2.54
C LEU A 17 -6.48 13.66 -3.38
N ALA A 18 -6.08 12.54 -2.79
CA ALA A 18 -5.37 11.49 -3.53
C ALA A 18 -6.32 10.78 -4.49
N LEU A 19 -5.99 10.83 -5.78
CA LEU A 19 -6.70 10.12 -6.85
C LEU A 19 -5.91 8.88 -7.26
N PHE A 20 -6.50 7.71 -7.02
CA PHE A 20 -5.92 6.44 -7.42
C PHE A 20 -6.52 5.98 -8.75
N ALA A 21 -5.76 6.12 -9.83
CA ALA A 21 -6.07 5.54 -11.13
C ALA A 21 -5.65 4.05 -11.20
N PRO A 22 -6.20 3.24 -12.13
CA PRO A 22 -5.88 1.81 -12.28
C PRO A 22 -4.39 1.51 -12.44
N ARG A 23 -3.61 2.43 -13.03
CA ARG A 23 -2.15 2.34 -13.13
C ARG A 23 -1.43 2.22 -11.77
N HIS A 24 -2.08 2.60 -10.67
CA HIS A 24 -1.53 2.49 -9.32
C HIS A 24 -1.91 1.19 -8.61
N LEU A 25 -2.79 0.37 -9.19
CA LEU A 25 -3.24 -0.89 -8.59
C LEU A 25 -2.08 -1.82 -8.19
N PRO A 26 -1.04 -2.03 -9.01
CA PRO A 26 0.09 -2.87 -8.61
C PRO A 26 0.75 -2.35 -7.31
N ASN A 27 0.97 -1.04 -7.21
CA ASN A 27 1.54 -0.43 -6.01
C ASN A 27 0.62 -0.51 -4.79
N LEU A 28 -0.69 -0.35 -4.99
CA LEU A 28 -1.70 -0.52 -3.93
C LEU A 28 -1.72 -1.97 -3.41
N LEU A 29 -1.54 -2.95 -4.29
CA LEU A 29 -1.47 -4.36 -3.92
C LEU A 29 -0.16 -4.71 -3.20
N ARG A 30 0.98 -4.17 -3.66
CA ARG A 30 2.28 -4.26 -2.94
C ARG A 30 2.15 -3.69 -1.53
N LEU A 31 1.49 -2.54 -1.38
CA LEU A 31 1.25 -1.89 -0.09
C LEU A 31 0.35 -2.74 0.83
N LYS A 32 -0.69 -3.37 0.27
CA LYS A 32 -1.55 -4.32 1.01
C LYS A 32 -0.74 -5.53 1.50
N ALA A 33 0.12 -6.09 0.65
CA ALA A 33 1.01 -7.20 1.03
C ALA A 33 2.01 -6.77 2.12
N PHE A 34 2.57 -5.56 2.00
CA PHE A 34 3.45 -4.98 3.02
C PHE A 34 2.76 -4.86 4.38
N PHE A 35 1.53 -4.33 4.44
CA PHE A 35 0.79 -4.27 5.71
C PHE A 35 0.54 -5.66 6.29
N ALA A 36 0.23 -6.66 5.46
CA ALA A 36 0.06 -8.04 5.92
C ALA A 36 1.35 -8.63 6.49
N ARG A 37 2.53 -8.31 5.91
CA ARG A 37 3.85 -8.70 6.43
C ARG A 37 4.15 -8.01 7.76
N GLN A 38 3.98 -6.69 7.84
CA GLN A 38 4.16 -5.93 9.07
C GLN A 38 3.28 -6.47 10.21
N PHE A 39 2.01 -6.76 9.93
CA PHE A 39 1.10 -7.36 10.92
C PHE A 39 1.59 -8.70 11.48
N ARG A 40 2.38 -9.47 10.71
CA ARG A 40 3.00 -10.72 11.18
C ARG A 40 4.30 -10.51 11.94
N GLN A 41 5.00 -9.39 11.69
CA GLN A 41 6.32 -9.11 12.24
C GLN A 41 6.28 -8.24 13.51
N MET A 42 5.15 -7.60 13.85
CA MET A 42 5.03 -6.73 15.02
C MET A 42 3.78 -7.03 15.88
N PRO A 43 3.77 -6.60 17.16
CA PRO A 43 2.60 -6.70 18.02
C PRO A 43 1.38 -5.99 17.41
N ARG A 44 0.20 -6.60 17.60
CA ARG A 44 -1.07 -6.09 17.03
C ARG A 44 -1.37 -4.64 17.43
N GLU A 45 -1.01 -4.26 18.65
CA GLU A 45 -1.22 -2.90 19.18
C GLU A 45 -0.32 -1.88 18.47
N GLN A 46 0.95 -2.23 18.25
CA GLN A 46 1.90 -1.40 17.51
C GLN A 46 1.48 -1.25 16.05
N PHE A 47 1.05 -2.34 15.42
CA PHE A 47 0.49 -2.29 14.08
C PHE A 47 -0.79 -1.43 14.03
N ALA A 48 -1.67 -1.56 15.02
CA ALA A 48 -2.91 -0.80 15.05
C ALA A 48 -2.66 0.71 15.18
N ALA A 49 -1.67 1.10 15.99
CA ALA A 49 -1.30 2.50 16.17
C ALA A 49 -0.76 3.13 14.89
N VAL A 50 0.02 2.38 14.10
CA VAL A 50 0.71 2.91 12.93
C VAL A 50 -0.04 2.62 11.63
N PHE A 51 -0.41 1.37 11.36
CA PHE A 51 -0.84 0.92 10.03
C PHE A 51 -2.35 0.70 9.86
N ALA A 52 -3.11 0.48 10.94
CA ALA A 52 -4.55 0.22 10.83
C ALA A 52 -5.37 1.28 10.06
N PRO A 53 -5.18 2.60 10.23
CA PRO A 53 -5.96 3.58 9.46
C PRO A 53 -5.69 3.47 7.96
N TYR A 54 -4.43 3.20 7.58
CA TYR A 54 -4.01 3.02 6.19
C TYR A 54 -4.53 1.70 5.60
N ALA A 55 -4.36 0.59 6.31
CA ALA A 55 -4.80 -0.73 5.87
C ALA A 55 -6.33 -0.80 5.69
N ARG A 56 -7.08 -0.15 6.60
CA ARG A 56 -8.54 -0.02 6.52
C ARG A 56 -8.96 0.82 5.32
N ARG A 57 -8.36 2.00 5.12
CA ARG A 57 -8.66 2.87 3.97
C ARG A 57 -8.40 2.14 2.64
N LEU A 58 -7.25 1.47 2.55
CA LEU A 58 -6.87 0.73 1.36
C LEU A 58 -7.87 -0.40 1.04
N SER A 59 -8.21 -1.21 2.04
CA SER A 59 -9.04 -2.41 1.82
C SER A 59 -10.54 -2.13 1.76
N ALA A 60 -11.03 -1.12 2.49
CA ALA A 60 -12.46 -0.84 2.61
C ALA A 60 -12.96 0.28 1.68
N ASP A 61 -12.08 1.21 1.24
CA ASP A 61 -12.49 2.39 0.47
C ASP A 61 -11.84 2.46 -0.91
N ILE A 62 -10.55 2.14 -1.02
CA ILE A 62 -9.78 2.31 -2.27
C ILE A 62 -9.92 1.08 -3.18
N LEU A 63 -9.52 -0.11 -2.73
CA LEU A 63 -9.59 -1.33 -3.53
C LEU A 63 -10.99 -1.68 -4.06
N PRO A 64 -12.09 -1.58 -3.26
CA PRO A 64 -13.42 -1.92 -3.77
C PRO A 64 -13.97 -0.94 -4.82
N ARG A 65 -13.32 0.22 -5.06
CA ARG A 65 -13.67 1.13 -6.16
C ARG A 65 -13.18 0.65 -7.52
N PHE A 66 -12.24 -0.29 -7.56
CA PHE A 66 -11.71 -0.82 -8.81
C PHE A 66 -12.46 -2.06 -9.26
N GLU A 67 -12.56 -2.23 -10.58
CA GLU A 67 -13.09 -3.44 -11.18
C GLU A 67 -12.29 -4.67 -10.74
N LYS A 68 -12.98 -5.77 -10.42
CA LYS A 68 -12.33 -7.02 -10.01
C LYS A 68 -11.34 -7.54 -11.06
N ALA A 69 -11.64 -7.36 -12.34
CA ALA A 69 -10.75 -7.71 -13.45
C ALA A 69 -9.45 -6.89 -13.44
N ALA A 70 -9.54 -5.59 -13.13
CA ALA A 70 -8.37 -4.72 -13.03
C ALA A 70 -7.48 -5.11 -11.83
N ILE A 71 -8.11 -5.48 -10.70
CA ILE A 71 -7.38 -6.00 -9.53
C ILE A 71 -6.66 -7.30 -9.89
N ALA A 72 -7.34 -8.25 -10.53
CA ALA A 72 -6.75 -9.53 -10.93
C ALA A 72 -5.58 -9.34 -11.93
N ALA A 73 -5.74 -8.45 -12.91
CA ALA A 73 -4.67 -8.11 -13.85
C ALA A 73 -3.44 -7.52 -13.13
N ALA A 74 -3.66 -6.60 -12.18
CA ALA A 74 -2.59 -6.01 -11.40
C ALA A 74 -1.93 -7.02 -10.42
N GLN A 75 -2.65 -8.04 -9.96
CA GLN A 75 -2.05 -9.12 -9.16
C GLN A 75 -1.07 -9.97 -9.98
N GLY A 76 -1.32 -10.15 -11.28
CA GLY A 76 -0.39 -10.81 -12.19
C GLY A 76 0.92 -10.04 -12.36
N ASP A 77 0.83 -8.71 -12.41
CA ASP A 77 1.98 -7.79 -12.55
C ASP A 77 2.85 -7.73 -11.29
N VAL A 78 2.25 -7.88 -10.11
CA VAL A 78 2.96 -7.92 -8.82
C VAL A 78 3.76 -9.22 -8.62
N GLY A 79 3.49 -10.26 -9.41
CA GLY A 79 4.13 -11.58 -9.29
C GLY A 79 5.58 -11.66 -9.79
N ASP A 80 6.06 -10.69 -10.58
CA ASP A 80 7.37 -10.76 -11.25
C ASP A 80 8.44 -9.86 -10.60
N GLU A 81 8.03 -8.72 -9.99
CA GLU A 81 8.93 -7.78 -9.32
C GLU A 81 8.37 -7.36 -7.94
N ASP A 82 8.72 -8.11 -6.88
CA ASP A 82 8.57 -7.71 -5.46
C ASP A 82 9.63 -6.67 -5.04
N ALA A 83 10.40 -6.14 -6.00
CA ALA A 83 11.31 -5.02 -5.79
C ALA A 83 10.55 -3.69 -5.83
N GLU A 84 10.96 -2.76 -4.97
CA GLU A 84 10.52 -1.35 -4.95
C GLU A 84 9.11 -1.03 -4.45
N LEU A 85 8.80 -1.45 -3.21
CA LEU A 85 8.50 -0.37 -2.27
C LEU A 85 9.86 0.20 -1.86
N PRO A 86 10.20 1.47 -2.15
CA PRO A 86 11.37 2.12 -1.57
C PRO A 86 11.12 2.27 -0.07
N LEU A 87 11.30 1.17 0.65
CA LEU A 87 11.43 1.15 2.09
C LEU A 87 12.71 1.92 2.37
N ARG A 88 12.61 3.05 3.08
CA ARG A 88 13.80 3.66 3.67
C ARG A 88 14.50 2.58 4.49
N ALA A 89 15.82 2.43 4.29
CA ALA A 89 16.67 1.47 4.99
C ALA A 89 16.53 1.54 6.53
N GLU A 90 16.07 2.67 7.06
CA GLU A 90 15.79 2.89 8.49
C GLU A 90 14.66 2.02 9.09
N GLU A 91 13.85 1.31 8.31
CA GLU A 91 12.83 0.37 8.85
C GLU A 91 13.26 -1.10 8.85
N SER A 92 14.55 -1.39 8.63
CA SER A 92 15.07 -2.77 8.70
C SER A 92 15.80 -3.11 10.02
N THR A 93 16.06 -2.15 10.90
CA THR A 93 16.78 -2.41 12.16
C THR A 93 16.40 -1.40 13.25
N SER A 94 15.71 -1.86 14.30
CA SER A 94 16.09 -1.72 15.73
C SER A 94 15.12 -2.51 16.59
#